data_AF-A0A914TW97-F1
#
_entry.id   AF-A0A914TW97-F1
#
_cell.length_a   1.000
_cell.length_b   1.000
_cell.length_c   1.000
_cell.angle_alpha   90.00
_cell.angle_beta   90.00
_cell.angle_gamma   90.00
#
_symmetry.space_group_name_H-M   'P 1'
#
loop_
_entity.id
_entity.type
_entity.pdbx_description
1 polymer ?
#
loop_
_entity_poly.entity_id
_entity_poly.type
_entity_poly.pdbx_seq_one_letter_code
_entity_poly.pdbx_strand_id
1 'polypeptide(L)'
;VLSRKSKVISINRDYSQLTKNKGVFWNPTALIQADVGVTLQKLQSALAERGWKKAPENWVGSLRKSEEEKENSNAKKMDEKTADGNLNPLSVLKKLDEVLPEDAILVADGGDFVGSAAYIVRSRGPLQWLDPGAFGTLGVGGGFALGAKVVFPDRPVIILYGDGSSGYSIMEFDTYVRHKT
;
A
#
# COMPACT_ATOMS: atom_id res chain seq x y z
N VAL A 1 5.89 14.73 9.54
CA VAL A 1 6.64 14.76 10.82
C VAL A 1 5.64 14.68 11.96
N LEU A 2 5.82 13.77 12.93
CA LEU A 2 4.89 13.63 14.05
C LEU A 2 4.91 14.89 14.92
N SER A 3 3.75 15.29 15.45
CA SER A 3 3.67 16.43 16.37
C SER A 3 4.53 16.17 17.61
N ARG A 4 5.25 17.18 18.10
CA ARG A 4 6.07 17.10 19.33
C ARG A 4 5.27 16.73 20.58
N LYS A 5 3.95 16.89 20.55
CA LYS A 5 3.04 16.52 21.65
C LYS A 5 2.64 15.03 21.62
N SER A 6 2.89 14.33 20.51
CA SER A 6 2.47 12.95 20.34
C SER A 6 3.30 12.01 21.22
N LYS A 7 2.65 11.05 21.87
CA LYS A 7 3.34 9.90 22.46
C LYS A 7 3.63 8.89 21.36
N VAL A 8 4.88 8.46 21.25
CA VAL A 8 5.32 7.51 20.21
C VAL A 8 5.64 6.17 20.87
N ILE A 9 4.96 5.10 20.44
CA ILE A 9 5.24 3.74 20.87
C ILE A 9 5.74 2.99 19.65
N SER A 10 6.94 2.42 19.71
CA SER A 10 7.52 1.63 18.63
C SER A 10 7.56 0.16 19.02
N ILE A 11 7.15 -0.72 18.10
CA ILE A 11 7.08 -2.17 18.29
C ILE A 11 7.78 -2.82 17.10
N ASN A 12 8.84 -3.59 17.34
CA ASN A 12 9.55 -4.29 16.28
C ASN A 12 10.35 -5.47 16.86
N ARG A 13 10.50 -6.55 16.10
CA ARG A 13 11.31 -7.71 16.52
C ARG A 13 12.80 -7.40 16.52
N ASP A 14 13.22 -6.61 15.53
CA ASP A 14 14.61 -6.24 15.33
C ASP A 14 14.94 -4.95 16.08
N TYR A 15 15.95 -4.98 16.94
CA TYR A 15 16.33 -3.82 17.76
C TYR A 15 16.87 -2.65 16.91
N SER A 16 17.57 -2.94 15.82
CA SER A 16 18.09 -1.91 14.92
C SER A 16 16.95 -1.16 14.23
N GLN A 17 15.91 -1.87 13.79
CA GLN A 17 14.72 -1.26 13.20
C GLN A 17 13.86 -0.57 14.26
N LEU A 18 13.75 -1.15 15.45
CA LEU A 18 13.02 -0.58 16.60
C LEU A 18 13.51 0.83 16.97
N THR A 19 14.81 1.07 16.82
CA THR A 19 15.49 2.30 17.21
C THR A 19 15.92 3.18 16.04
N LYS A 20 15.70 2.73 14.80
CA LYS A 20 16.08 3.46 13.59
C LYS A 20 15.49 4.87 13.62
N ASN A 21 16.31 5.87 13.30
CA ASN A 21 15.92 7.29 13.24
C ASN A 21 15.53 7.94 14.59
N LYS A 22 15.65 7.23 15.72
CA LYS A 22 15.48 7.79 17.07
C LYS A 22 16.45 8.96 17.29
N GLY A 23 15.97 10.02 17.94
CA GLY A 23 16.76 11.21 18.29
C GLY A 23 16.89 12.22 17.15
N VAL A 24 16.64 11.82 15.90
CA VAL A 24 16.65 12.72 14.74
C VAL A 24 15.22 13.10 14.33
N PHE A 25 14.36 12.10 14.10
CA PHE A 25 13.01 12.33 13.55
C PHE A 25 11.90 12.19 14.60
N TRP A 26 12.15 11.42 15.65
CA TRP A 26 11.18 11.11 16.69
C TRP A 26 11.88 10.59 17.96
N ASN A 27 11.17 10.64 19.09
CA ASN A 27 11.63 10.08 20.36
C ASN A 27 10.54 9.15 20.94
N PRO A 28 10.87 7.89 21.29
CA PRO A 28 9.89 6.97 21.86
C PRO A 28 9.48 7.39 23.26
N THR A 29 8.20 7.26 23.54
CA THR A 29 7.66 7.13 24.90
C THR A 29 7.86 5.70 25.42
N ALA A 30 7.73 4.70 24.55
CA ALA A 30 7.99 3.31 24.88
C ALA A 30 8.55 2.57 23.65
N LEU A 31 9.41 1.58 23.92
CA LEU A 31 9.97 0.66 22.95
C LEU A 31 9.61 -0.75 23.37
N ILE A 32 9.04 -1.54 22.46
CA ILE A 32 8.66 -2.93 22.71
C ILE A 32 9.35 -3.80 21.67
N GLN A 33 10.41 -4.52 22.08
CA GLN A 33 11.09 -5.45 21.20
C GLN A 33 10.33 -6.78 21.16
N ALA A 34 9.38 -6.91 20.24
CA ALA A 34 8.50 -8.07 20.14
C ALA A 34 7.91 -8.23 18.74
N ASP A 35 7.29 -9.39 18.49
CA ASP A 35 6.46 -9.59 17.31
C ASP A 35 5.22 -8.68 17.37
N VAL A 36 4.96 -7.95 16.28
CA VAL A 36 3.86 -6.97 16.22
C VAL A 36 2.50 -7.66 16.31
N GLY A 37 2.32 -8.79 15.61
CA GLY A 37 1.06 -9.53 15.61
C GLY A 37 0.71 -10.07 16.99
N VAL A 38 1.67 -10.74 17.63
CA VAL A 38 1.51 -11.26 19.01
C VAL A 38 1.26 -10.11 20.00
N THR A 39 1.96 -8.98 19.83
CA THR A 39 1.78 -7.81 20.71
C THR A 39 0.38 -7.22 20.57
N LEU A 40 -0.15 -7.11 19.35
CA LEU A 40 -1.50 -6.61 19.11
C LEU A 40 -2.58 -7.52 19.71
N GLN A 41 -2.41 -8.85 19.60
CA GLN A 41 -3.32 -9.82 20.23
C GLN A 41 -3.33 -9.67 21.75
N LYS A 42 -2.14 -9.64 22.39
CA LYS A 42 -2.04 -9.46 23.84
C LYS A 42 -2.57 -8.11 24.31
N LEU A 43 -2.34 -7.06 23.54
CA LEU A 43 -2.85 -5.73 23.82
C LEU A 43 -4.39 -5.72 23.78
N GLN A 44 -4.99 -6.37 22.78
CA GLN A 44 -6.44 -6.48 22.67
C GLN A 44 -7.06 -7.20 23.89
N SER A 45 -6.48 -8.32 24.33
CA SER A 45 -6.91 -9.02 25.55
C SER A 45 -6.79 -8.13 26.80
N ALA A 46 -5.63 -7.50 26.99
CA ALA A 46 -5.38 -6.65 28.15
C ALA A 46 -6.28 -5.40 28.20
N LEU A 47 -6.62 -4.83 27.04
CA LEU A 47 -7.58 -3.73 26.94
C LEU A 47 -9.00 -4.18 27.31
N ALA A 48 -9.43 -5.37 26.85
CA ALA A 48 -10.72 -5.93 27.17
C ALA A 48 -10.88 -6.22 28.68
N GLU A 49 -9.85 -6.79 29.32
CA GLU A 49 -9.81 -7.02 30.77
C GLU A 49 -9.93 -5.71 31.58
N ARG A 50 -9.37 -4.62 31.04
CA ARG A 50 -9.45 -3.28 31.64
C ARG A 50 -10.77 -2.55 31.31
N GLY A 51 -11.71 -3.21 30.65
CA GLY A 51 -13.00 -2.65 30.26
C GLY A 51 -12.92 -1.59 29.15
N TRP A 52 -11.78 -1.48 28.44
CA TRP A 52 -11.67 -0.57 27.32
C TRP A 52 -12.40 -1.15 26.09
N LYS A 53 -13.33 -0.38 25.53
CA LYS A 53 -14.21 -0.86 24.44
C LYS A 53 -13.87 -0.27 23.07
N LYS A 54 -13.59 1.03 23.00
CA LYS A 54 -13.35 1.73 21.73
C LYS A 54 -12.62 3.05 21.94
N ALA A 55 -12.02 3.55 20.86
CA ALA A 55 -11.48 4.90 20.81
C ALA A 55 -12.59 5.97 20.91
N PRO A 56 -12.26 7.21 21.31
CA PRO A 56 -13.23 8.30 21.36
C PRO A 56 -13.91 8.54 20.01
N GLU A 57 -15.25 8.48 19.97
CA GLU A 57 -16.02 8.54 18.72
C GLU A 57 -15.88 9.87 17.99
N ASN A 58 -15.80 10.98 18.74
CA ASN A 58 -15.57 12.31 18.19
C ASN A 58 -14.23 12.39 17.44
N TRP A 59 -13.19 11.76 17.99
CA TRP A 59 -11.88 11.73 17.34
C TRP A 59 -11.90 10.89 16.07
N VAL A 60 -12.41 9.66 16.15
CA VAL A 60 -12.57 8.77 14.98
C VAL A 60 -13.44 9.42 13.90
N GLY A 61 -14.53 10.07 14.28
CA GLY A 61 -15.42 10.79 13.37
C GLY A 61 -14.70 11.95 12.66
N SER A 62 -13.86 12.71 13.37
CA SER A 62 -13.09 13.79 12.75
C SER A 62 -12.04 13.29 11.75
N LEU A 63 -11.42 12.14 12.01
CA LEU A 63 -10.49 11.50 11.08
C LEU A 63 -11.20 11.01 9.82
N ARG A 64 -12.35 10.35 9.97
CA ARG A 64 -13.17 9.90 8.83
C ARG A 64 -13.62 11.08 7.97
N LYS A 65 -14.08 12.17 8.59
CA LYS A 65 -14.44 13.38 7.85
C LYS A 65 -13.26 13.94 7.05
N SER A 66 -12.06 14.01 7.64
CA SER A 66 -10.86 14.47 6.93
C SER A 66 -10.46 13.54 5.78
N GLU A 67 -10.67 12.22 5.95
CA GLU A 67 -10.45 11.24 4.90
C GLU A 67 -11.47 11.42 3.77
N GLU A 68 -12.77 11.51 4.08
CA GLU A 68 -13.85 11.77 3.12
C GLU A 68 -13.62 13.07 2.33
N GLU A 69 -13.21 14.16 2.97
CA GLU A 69 -12.87 15.42 2.30
C GLU A 69 -11.73 15.25 1.29
N LYS A 70 -10.70 14.48 1.65
CA LYS A 70 -9.57 14.17 0.77
C LYS A 70 -9.98 13.26 -0.39
N GLU A 71 -10.73 12.20 -0.11
CA GLU A 71 -11.26 11.28 -1.13
C GLU A 71 -12.16 12.03 -2.11
N ASN A 72 -13.03 12.92 -1.64
CA ASN A 72 -13.87 13.77 -2.50
C ASN A 72 -13.05 14.72 -3.36
N SER A 73 -11.97 15.30 -2.82
CA SER A 73 -11.06 16.13 -3.62
C SER A 73 -10.33 15.32 -4.69
N ASN A 74 -9.87 14.11 -4.36
CA ASN A 74 -9.24 13.21 -5.31
C ASN A 74 -10.22 12.74 -6.40
N ALA A 75 -11.48 12.44 -6.03
CA ALA A 75 -12.53 12.05 -6.96
C ALA A 75 -12.77 13.10 -8.05
N LYS A 76 -12.77 14.39 -7.68
CA LYS A 76 -12.86 15.48 -8.66
C LYS A 76 -11.72 15.43 -9.68
N LYS A 77 -10.47 15.27 -9.21
CA LYS A 77 -9.30 15.15 -10.09
C LYS A 77 -9.37 13.91 -10.98
N MET A 78 -9.98 12.83 -10.51
CA MET A 78 -10.19 11.61 -11.31
C MET A 78 -11.28 11.77 -12.38
N ASP A 79 -12.15 12.77 -12.28
CA ASP A 79 -13.22 13.02 -13.26
C ASP A 79 -12.91 14.24 -14.16
N GLU A 80 -11.80 14.94 -13.92
CA GLU A 80 -11.33 16.06 -14.74
C GLU A 80 -10.86 15.60 -16.12
N LYS A 81 -11.25 16.36 -17.16
CA LYS A 81 -10.72 16.20 -18.51
C LYS A 81 -9.35 16.86 -18.62
N THR A 82 -8.41 16.23 -19.30
CA THR A 82 -7.12 16.86 -19.59
C THR A 82 -7.30 17.96 -20.65
N ALA A 83 -6.45 18.98 -20.61
CA ALA A 83 -6.52 20.13 -21.50
C ALA A 83 -6.28 19.77 -22.98
N ASP A 84 -5.52 18.70 -23.23
CA ASP A 84 -5.15 18.19 -24.55
C ASP A 84 -6.12 17.12 -25.08
N GLY A 85 -7.17 16.77 -24.31
CA GLY A 85 -8.16 15.76 -24.70
C GLY A 85 -7.70 14.30 -24.58
N ASN A 86 -6.49 14.07 -24.07
CA ASN A 86 -5.98 12.72 -23.77
C ASN A 86 -6.68 12.09 -22.56
N LEU A 87 -6.40 10.80 -22.33
CA LEU A 87 -6.90 10.12 -21.14
C LEU A 87 -6.25 10.69 -19.88
N ASN A 88 -7.08 11.01 -18.89
CA ASN A 88 -6.60 11.30 -17.54
C ASN A 88 -6.18 9.97 -16.88
N PRO A 89 -4.90 9.79 -16.51
CA PRO A 89 -4.41 8.55 -15.93
C PRO A 89 -5.10 8.21 -14.60
N LEU A 90 -5.53 9.21 -13.83
CA LEU A 90 -6.24 8.98 -12.58
C LEU A 90 -7.64 8.40 -12.83
N SER A 91 -8.31 8.80 -13.92
CA SER A 91 -9.58 8.19 -14.35
C SER A 91 -9.41 6.71 -14.70
N VAL A 92 -8.29 6.35 -15.35
CA VAL A 92 -7.97 4.96 -15.70
C VAL A 92 -7.78 4.13 -14.44
N LEU A 93 -7.03 4.62 -13.46
CA LEU A 93 -6.81 3.95 -12.18
C LEU A 93 -8.12 3.78 -11.39
N LYS A 94 -8.99 4.80 -11.37
CA LYS A 94 -10.33 4.71 -10.77
C LYS A 94 -11.15 3.59 -11.41
N LYS A 95 -11.19 3.56 -12.74
CA LYS A 95 -11.94 2.53 -13.48
C LYS A 95 -11.38 1.14 -13.28
N LEU A 96 -10.06 1.01 -13.20
CA LEU A 96 -9.42 -0.25 -12.83
C LEU A 96 -9.88 -0.69 -11.44
N ASP A 97 -9.80 0.18 -10.44
CA ASP A 97 -10.18 -0.15 -9.07
C ASP A 97 -11.65 -0.62 -8.97
N GLU A 98 -12.56 0.00 -9.73
CA GLU A 98 -13.98 -0.40 -9.80
C GLU A 98 -14.20 -1.83 -10.34
N VAL A 99 -13.29 -2.35 -11.17
CA VAL A 99 -13.42 -3.67 -11.81
C VAL A 99 -12.47 -4.72 -11.24
N LEU A 100 -11.64 -4.36 -10.26
CA LEU A 100 -10.67 -5.28 -9.67
C LEU A 100 -11.36 -6.43 -8.92
N PRO A 101 -10.99 -7.69 -9.19
CA PRO A 101 -11.39 -8.83 -8.37
C PRO A 101 -10.93 -8.69 -6.91
N GLU A 102 -11.75 -9.18 -5.97
CA GLU A 102 -11.45 -9.15 -4.53
C GLU A 102 -10.19 -9.93 -4.14
N ASP A 103 -9.81 -10.92 -4.94
CA ASP A 103 -8.63 -11.74 -4.74
C ASP A 103 -7.49 -11.40 -5.70
N ALA A 104 -7.55 -10.28 -6.44
CA ALA A 104 -6.47 -9.89 -7.33
C ALA A 104 -5.14 -9.65 -6.57
N ILE A 105 -4.01 -9.91 -7.23
CA ILE A 105 -2.68 -9.48 -6.81
C ILE A 105 -2.25 -8.36 -7.74
N LEU A 106 -2.00 -7.20 -7.15
CA LEU A 106 -1.52 -6.01 -7.84
C LEU A 106 0.01 -5.99 -7.79
N VAL A 107 0.62 -5.78 -8.95
CA VAL A 107 2.05 -5.48 -9.08
C VAL A 107 2.16 -4.09 -9.68
N ALA A 108 2.77 -3.15 -8.97
CA ALA A 108 2.97 -1.80 -9.45
C ALA A 108 4.46 -1.55 -9.72
N ASP A 109 4.78 -1.09 -10.92
CA ASP A 109 6.16 -0.80 -11.33
C ASP A 109 6.22 0.47 -12.18
N GLY A 110 7.20 1.32 -11.90
CA GLY A 110 7.22 2.71 -12.37
C GLY A 110 7.61 3.71 -11.28
N GLY A 111 7.93 4.93 -11.69
CA GLY A 111 8.13 6.05 -10.79
C GLY A 111 6.79 6.68 -10.39
N ASP A 112 6.44 7.78 -11.04
CA ASP A 112 5.20 8.54 -10.74
C ASP A 112 3.94 7.70 -10.83
N PHE A 113 3.92 6.72 -11.76
CA PHE A 113 2.77 5.85 -11.97
C PHE A 113 2.43 5.00 -10.74
N VAL A 114 3.45 4.44 -10.06
CA VAL A 114 3.25 3.67 -8.81
C VAL A 114 2.73 4.59 -7.71
N GLY A 115 3.27 5.82 -7.62
CA GLY A 115 2.81 6.82 -6.67
C GLY A 115 1.32 7.13 -6.85
N SER A 116 0.86 7.43 -8.07
CA SER A 116 -0.55 7.67 -8.35
C SER A 116 -1.42 6.42 -8.12
N ALA A 117 -0.96 5.25 -8.55
CA ALA A 117 -1.68 3.99 -8.36
C ALA A 117 -1.89 3.65 -6.87
N ALA A 118 -0.87 3.80 -6.04
CA ALA A 118 -0.93 3.49 -4.61
C ALA A 118 -1.95 4.36 -3.83
N TYR A 119 -2.30 5.53 -4.35
CA TYR A 119 -3.33 6.39 -3.75
C TYR A 119 -4.75 6.11 -4.23
N ILE A 120 -4.92 5.45 -5.39
CA ILE A 120 -6.22 5.29 -6.05
C ILE A 120 -6.67 3.83 -6.05
N VAL A 121 -5.78 2.92 -6.40
CA VAL A 121 -6.07 1.49 -6.55
C VAL A 121 -5.86 0.81 -5.21
N ARG A 122 -6.93 0.22 -4.66
CA ARG A 122 -6.91 -0.35 -3.31
C ARG A 122 -6.64 -1.84 -3.35
N SER A 123 -5.57 -2.28 -2.71
CA SER A 123 -5.40 -3.70 -2.35
C SER A 123 -6.57 -4.17 -1.49
N ARG A 124 -7.18 -5.31 -1.81
CA ARG A 124 -8.38 -5.83 -1.12
C ARG A 124 -8.03 -6.61 0.15
N GLY A 125 -6.76 -6.92 0.34
CA GLY A 125 -6.23 -7.63 1.49
C GLY A 125 -4.71 -7.51 1.63
N PRO A 126 -4.15 -8.09 2.70
CA PRO A 126 -2.71 -8.13 2.91
C PRO A 126 -2.02 -8.98 1.84
N LEU A 127 -0.76 -8.64 1.52
CA LEU A 127 0.08 -9.36 0.55
C LEU A 127 -0.50 -9.39 -0.88
N GLN A 128 -1.42 -8.48 -1.21
CA GLN A 128 -1.96 -8.35 -2.57
C GLN A 128 -1.44 -7.11 -3.32
N TRP A 129 -0.46 -6.41 -2.76
CA TRP A 129 0.23 -5.29 -3.41
C TRP A 129 1.73 -5.54 -3.37
N LEU A 130 2.35 -5.61 -4.54
CA LEU A 130 3.78 -5.77 -4.75
C LEU A 130 4.32 -4.55 -5.49
N ASP A 131 5.36 -3.92 -4.98
CA ASP A 131 5.97 -2.72 -5.55
C ASP A 131 7.50 -2.74 -5.32
N PRO A 132 8.29 -1.87 -5.96
CA PRO A 132 9.76 -1.90 -5.85
C PRO A 132 10.31 -1.51 -4.46
N GLY A 133 9.44 -1.19 -3.50
CA GLY A 133 9.78 -0.92 -2.12
C GLY A 133 10.75 0.25 -1.96
N ALA A 134 11.59 0.17 -0.94
CA ALA A 134 12.50 1.25 -0.57
C ALA A 134 13.58 1.56 -1.60
N PHE A 135 13.92 0.61 -2.49
CA PHE A 135 14.94 0.81 -3.52
C PHE A 135 14.39 1.49 -4.78
N GLY A 136 13.07 1.41 -5.03
CA GLY A 136 12.47 2.02 -6.22
C GLY A 136 13.04 1.46 -7.53
N THR A 137 13.47 0.20 -7.55
CA THR A 137 14.08 -0.44 -8.73
C THR A 137 13.06 -0.62 -9.84
N LEU A 138 13.23 0.08 -10.96
CA LEU A 138 12.38 -0.06 -12.14
C LEU A 138 12.60 -1.43 -12.82
N GLY A 139 11.53 -2.04 -13.31
CA GLY A 139 11.57 -3.30 -14.06
C GLY A 139 11.32 -4.56 -13.23
N VAL A 140 11.06 -4.42 -11.93
CA VAL A 140 10.73 -5.56 -11.05
C VAL A 140 9.38 -6.20 -11.37
N GLY A 141 8.49 -5.47 -12.07
CA GLY A 141 7.09 -5.84 -12.25
C GLY A 141 6.90 -7.21 -12.89
N GLY A 142 7.68 -7.54 -13.92
CA GLY A 142 7.48 -8.78 -14.65
C GLY A 142 7.86 -10.01 -13.82
N GLY A 143 9.03 -9.96 -13.17
CA GLY A 143 9.46 -11.02 -12.26
C GLY A 143 8.53 -11.18 -11.06
N PHE A 144 8.04 -10.08 -10.49
CA PHE A 144 7.09 -10.13 -9.37
C PHE A 144 5.75 -10.74 -9.79
N ALA A 145 5.25 -10.41 -10.98
CA ALA A 145 4.02 -10.99 -11.50
C ALA A 145 4.17 -12.50 -11.76
N LEU A 146 5.27 -12.92 -12.37
CA LEU A 146 5.59 -14.33 -12.56
C LEU A 146 5.61 -15.08 -11.23
N GLY A 147 6.34 -14.55 -10.24
CA GLY A 147 6.44 -15.16 -8.91
C GLY A 147 5.09 -15.23 -8.21
N ALA A 148 4.31 -14.15 -8.25
CA ALA A 148 2.96 -14.12 -7.69
C ALA A 148 2.06 -15.20 -8.31
N LYS A 149 2.12 -15.36 -9.63
CA LYS A 149 1.30 -16.34 -10.34
C LYS A 149 1.74 -17.78 -10.10
N VAL A 150 3.04 -18.03 -9.92
CA VAL A 150 3.55 -19.35 -9.51
C VAL A 150 3.04 -19.74 -8.12
N VAL A 151 2.99 -18.80 -7.18
CA VAL A 151 2.51 -19.06 -5.81
C VAL A 151 0.99 -19.12 -5.75
N PHE A 152 0.31 -18.32 -6.56
CA PHE A 152 -1.15 -18.18 -6.58
C PHE A 152 -1.70 -18.40 -8.00
N PRO A 153 -1.71 -19.65 -8.50
CA PRO A 153 -2.04 -19.95 -9.89
C PRO A 153 -3.48 -19.59 -10.27
N ASP A 154 -4.41 -19.62 -9.32
CA ASP A 154 -5.83 -19.36 -9.59
C ASP A 154 -6.21 -17.87 -9.40
N ARG A 155 -5.33 -17.06 -8.81
CA ARG A 155 -5.62 -15.66 -8.54
C ARG A 155 -5.30 -14.80 -9.77
N PRO A 156 -6.09 -13.75 -10.04
CA PRO A 156 -5.75 -12.74 -11.04
C PRO A 156 -4.48 -12.00 -10.62
N VAL A 157 -3.50 -11.89 -11.51
CA VAL A 157 -2.30 -11.05 -11.29
C VAL A 157 -2.35 -9.91 -12.30
N ILE A 158 -2.33 -8.67 -11.80
CA ILE A 158 -2.51 -7.47 -12.62
C ILE A 158 -1.30 -6.57 -12.40
N ILE A 159 -0.60 -6.29 -13.50
CA ILE A 159 0.57 -5.40 -13.47
C ILE A 159 0.17 -4.00 -13.94
N LEU A 160 0.51 -3.02 -13.12
CA LEU A 160 0.40 -1.59 -13.38
C LEU A 160 1.78 -1.06 -13.76
N TYR A 161 2.03 -0.91 -15.06
CA TYR A 161 3.32 -0.48 -15.59
C TYR A 161 3.35 1.01 -15.97
N GLY A 162 4.43 1.68 -15.57
CA GLY A 162 5.01 2.76 -16.36
C GLY A 162 5.75 2.21 -17.59
N ASP A 163 5.71 2.93 -18.69
CA ASP A 163 6.35 2.58 -19.96
C ASP A 163 7.86 2.27 -19.80
N GLY A 164 8.60 3.14 -19.10
CA GLY A 164 10.03 2.95 -18.86
C GLY A 164 10.36 1.69 -18.07
N SER A 165 9.52 1.30 -17.11
CA SER A 165 9.68 0.07 -16.33
C SER A 165 9.27 -1.17 -17.11
N SER A 166 8.21 -1.05 -17.91
CA SER A 166 7.79 -2.12 -18.82
C SER A 166 8.92 -2.50 -19.79
N GLY A 167 9.70 -1.54 -20.28
CA GLY A 167 10.81 -1.79 -21.20
C GLY A 167 11.88 -2.75 -20.66
N TYR A 168 12.07 -2.84 -19.34
CA TYR A 168 13.00 -3.79 -18.72
C TYR A 168 12.46 -5.22 -18.67
N SER A 169 11.14 -5.39 -18.58
CA SER A 169 10.51 -6.69 -18.29
C SER A 169 9.51 -7.15 -19.36
N ILE A 170 9.37 -6.42 -20.46
CA ILE A 170 8.47 -6.79 -21.57
C ILE A 170 8.86 -8.13 -22.22
N MET A 171 10.14 -8.52 -22.14
CA MET A 171 10.60 -9.82 -22.61
C MET A 171 10.01 -10.99 -21.80
N GLU A 172 9.55 -10.77 -20.56
CA GLU A 172 8.92 -11.81 -19.75
C GLU A 172 7.56 -12.28 -20.30
N PHE A 173 6.95 -11.55 -21.23
CA PHE A 173 5.77 -12.06 -21.95
C PHE A 173 6.04 -13.40 -22.65
N ASP A 174 7.26 -13.61 -23.17
CA ASP A 174 7.67 -14.91 -23.71
C ASP A 174 7.63 -16.00 -22.62
N THR A 175 8.15 -15.70 -21.42
CA THR A 175 8.10 -16.60 -20.26
C THR A 175 6.65 -16.95 -19.88
N TYR A 176 5.76 -15.96 -19.80
CA TYR A 176 4.34 -16.17 -19.46
C TYR A 176 3.68 -17.14 -20.44
N VAL A 177 3.88 -16.93 -21.75
CA VAL A 177 3.30 -17.77 -22.79
C VAL A 177 3.87 -19.18 -22.77
N ARG A 178 5.19 -19.34 -22.68
CA ARG A 178 5.85 -20.67 -22.67
C ARG A 178 5.42 -21.51 -21.48
N HIS A 179 5.23 -20.89 -20.32
CA HIS A 179 4.90 -21.58 -19.07
C HIS A 179 3.39 -21.62 -18.77
N LYS A 180 2.56 -20.91 -19.57
CA LYS A 180 1.11 -20.76 -19.36
C LYS A 180 0.78 -20.20 -17.97
N THR A 181 1.58 -19.22 -17.58
CA THR A 181 1.54 -18.56 -16.28
C THR A 181 1.05 -17.14 -16.47
#